data_AF-A0A229P5K3-F1
#
_entry.id   AF-A0A229P5K3-F1
#
_cell.length_a   1.000
_cell.length_b   1.000
_cell.length_c   1.000
_cell.angle_alpha   90.00
_cell.angle_beta   90.00
_cell.angle_gamma   90.00
#
_symmetry.space_group_name_H-M   'P 1'
#
loop_
_entity.id
_entity.type
_entity.pdbx_description
1 polymer ?
#
loop_
_entity_poly.entity_id
_entity_poly.type
_entity_poly.pdbx_seq_one_letter_code
_entity_poly.pdbx_strand_id
1 'polypeptide(L)'
;MKLTDFISIITLIGVAGTFLSGLSNMKKYQFEKNRDLNLKKLERVYAPLYSHLVKQELVRGYLPKEFTRNSFPIFDLVNRAPSVMGFTLYHIFTRAKDEPLFIDRTDIINIVKENKELSSHLLLKRVSEYEVLIYIRECILRNSAGVDVEPVKKHIQLTEKLIVDEIVLGYKKLIVDLKLEEQDSIARIDQFYEKN
;
A
#
# COMPACT_ATOMS: atom_id res chain seq x y z
N MET A 1 60.39 -11.66 29.43
CA MET A 1 58.96 -11.37 29.68
C MET A 1 58.53 -12.21 30.87
N LYS A 2 57.94 -11.62 31.92
CA LYS A 2 57.52 -12.40 33.09
C LYS A 2 56.23 -13.16 32.75
N LEU A 3 56.04 -14.33 33.36
CA LEU A 3 54.83 -15.15 33.18
C LEU A 3 53.55 -14.33 33.47
N THR A 4 53.63 -13.41 34.43
CA THR A 4 52.57 -12.46 34.80
C THR A 4 52.20 -11.49 33.67
N ASP A 5 53.18 -11.04 32.89
CA ASP A 5 52.95 -10.12 31.77
C ASP A 5 52.23 -10.84 30.62
N PHE A 6 52.61 -12.09 30.37
CA PHE A 6 51.98 -12.93 29.35
C PHE A 6 50.52 -13.24 29.69
N ILE A 7 50.22 -13.58 30.94
CA ILE A 7 48.84 -13.83 31.40
C ILE A 7 47.99 -12.56 31.28
N SER A 8 48.55 -11.39 31.60
CA SER A 8 47.85 -10.11 31.49
C SER A 8 47.50 -9.77 30.03
N ILE A 9 48.41 -10.04 29.08
CA ILE A 9 48.19 -9.83 27.64
C ILE A 9 47.08 -10.76 27.12
N ILE A 10 47.11 -12.05 27.48
CA ILE A 10 46.07 -13.01 27.07
C ILE A 10 44.70 -12.58 27.62
N THR A 11 44.65 -12.14 28.87
CA THR A 11 43.41 -11.69 29.50
C THR A 11 42.86 -10.44 28.80
N LEU A 12 43.72 -9.48 28.45
CA LEU A 12 43.33 -8.27 27.72
C LEU A 12 42.77 -8.60 26.32
N ILE A 13 43.42 -9.52 25.58
CA ILE A 13 42.93 -10.01 24.29
C ILE A 13 41.58 -10.71 24.45
N GLY A 14 41.43 -11.51 25.51
CA GLY A 14 40.16 -12.18 25.84
C GLY A 14 39.02 -11.19 26.08
N VAL A 15 39.26 -10.14 26.88
CA VAL A 15 38.28 -9.08 27.16
C VAL A 15 37.97 -8.25 25.90
N ALA A 16 38.98 -7.94 25.08
CA ALA A 16 38.76 -7.26 23.81
C ALA A 16 37.92 -8.12 22.84
N GLY A 17 38.18 -9.43 22.80
CA GLY A 17 37.45 -10.39 21.97
C GLY A 17 35.99 -10.53 22.38
N THR A 18 35.70 -10.61 23.69
CA THR A 18 34.31 -10.66 24.18
C THR A 18 33.56 -9.36 23.92
N PHE A 19 34.23 -8.20 24.08
CA PHE A 19 33.64 -6.90 23.78
C PHE A 19 33.28 -6.74 22.29
N LEU A 20 34.20 -7.08 21.38
CA LEU A 20 33.95 -7.05 19.93
C LEU A 20 32.83 -8.00 19.52
N SER A 21 32.79 -9.20 20.12
CA SER A 21 31.73 -10.18 19.89
C SER A 21 30.36 -9.64 20.34
N GLY A 22 30.31 -8.97 21.50
CA GLY A 22 29.11 -8.31 22.00
C GLY A 22 28.57 -7.25 21.04
N LEU A 23 29.45 -6.39 20.50
CA LEU A 23 29.06 -5.38 19.51
C LEU A 23 28.54 -6.00 18.21
N SER A 24 29.18 -7.06 17.72
CA SER A 24 28.74 -7.79 16.53
C SER A 24 27.34 -8.39 16.73
N ASN A 25 27.09 -9.01 17.88
CA ASN A 25 25.80 -9.59 18.23
C ASN A 25 24.70 -8.53 18.36
N MET A 26 24.99 -7.36 18.95
CA MET A 26 24.03 -6.25 19.00
C MET A 26 23.65 -5.76 17.60
N LYS A 27 24.64 -5.58 16.71
CA LYS A 27 24.37 -5.17 15.32
C LYS A 27 23.53 -6.21 14.58
N LYS A 28 23.85 -7.49 14.73
CA LYS A 28 23.09 -8.60 14.14
C LYS A 28 21.65 -8.62 14.65
N TYR A 29 21.45 -8.47 15.96
CA TYR A 29 20.11 -8.42 16.56
C TYR A 29 19.28 -7.22 16.04
N GLN A 30 19.89 -6.04 15.94
CA GLN A 30 19.21 -4.87 15.35
C GLN A 30 18.83 -5.10 13.89
N PHE A 31 19.73 -5.70 13.10
CA PHE A 31 19.46 -6.04 11.71
C PHE A 31 18.30 -7.05 11.57
N GLU A 32 18.31 -8.12 12.36
CA GLU A 32 17.23 -9.12 12.38
C GLU A 32 15.89 -8.52 12.80
N LYS A 33 15.90 -7.65 13.82
CA LYS A 33 14.69 -6.94 14.27
C LYS A 33 14.12 -6.01 13.20
N ASN A 34 14.98 -5.26 12.51
CA ASN A 34 14.55 -4.37 11.43
C ASN A 34 14.02 -5.17 10.23
N ARG A 35 14.66 -6.30 9.91
CA ARG A 35 14.20 -7.21 8.86
C ARG A 35 12.83 -7.80 9.19
N ASP A 36 12.61 -8.28 10.41
CA ASP A 36 11.30 -8.80 10.87
C ASP A 36 10.21 -7.72 10.80
N LEU A 37 10.53 -6.50 11.23
CA LEU A 37 9.59 -5.38 11.14
C LEU A 37 9.23 -5.05 9.68
N ASN A 38 10.22 -4.99 8.79
CA ASN A 38 10.02 -4.71 7.37
C ASN A 38 9.23 -5.83 6.69
N LEU A 39 9.48 -7.09 7.05
CA LEU A 39 8.72 -8.22 6.55
C LEU A 39 7.24 -8.13 6.97
N LYS A 40 6.98 -7.84 8.25
CA LYS A 40 5.61 -7.61 8.75
C LYS A 40 4.89 -6.47 8.02
N LYS A 41 5.60 -5.36 7.74
CA LYS A 41 5.05 -4.25 6.95
C LYS A 41 4.71 -4.69 5.53
N LEU A 42 5.60 -5.45 4.90
CA LEU A 42 5.38 -5.96 3.55
C LEU A 42 4.17 -6.89 3.53
N GLU A 43 4.14 -7.92 4.36
CA GLU A 43 3.11 -8.96 4.35
C GLU A 43 1.72 -8.45 4.75
N ARG A 44 1.65 -7.55 5.75
CA ARG A 44 0.37 -7.14 6.33
C ARG A 44 -0.21 -5.86 5.74
N VAL A 45 0.63 -5.00 5.17
CA VAL A 45 0.21 -3.69 4.65
C VAL A 45 0.45 -3.60 3.17
N TYR A 46 1.72 -3.60 2.74
CA TYR A 46 2.04 -3.18 1.38
C TYR A 46 1.75 -4.25 0.32
N ALA A 47 1.99 -5.52 0.60
CA ALA A 47 1.66 -6.61 -0.32
C ALA A 47 0.15 -6.77 -0.56
N PRO A 48 -0.73 -6.78 0.46
CA PRO A 48 -2.16 -6.85 0.22
C PRO A 48 -2.66 -5.60 -0.51
N LEU A 49 -2.22 -4.39 -0.11
CA LEU A 49 -2.57 -3.16 -0.82
C LEU A 49 -2.10 -3.16 -2.29
N TYR A 50 -0.86 -3.57 -2.54
CA TYR A 50 -0.34 -3.69 -3.91
C TYR A 50 -1.10 -4.73 -4.73
N SER A 51 -1.45 -5.87 -4.13
CA SER A 51 -2.29 -6.90 -4.76
C SER A 51 -3.67 -6.35 -5.14
N HIS A 52 -4.29 -5.52 -4.29
CA HIS A 52 -5.54 -4.83 -4.62
C HIS A 52 -5.37 -3.91 -5.84
N LEU A 53 -4.29 -3.12 -5.90
CA LEU A 53 -4.01 -2.25 -7.06
C LEU A 53 -3.80 -3.06 -8.34
N VAL A 54 -3.05 -4.16 -8.28
CA VAL A 54 -2.84 -5.04 -9.44
C VAL A 54 -4.16 -5.60 -9.94
N LYS A 55 -5.03 -6.09 -9.04
CA LYS A 55 -6.36 -6.58 -9.42
C LYS A 55 -7.19 -5.48 -10.10
N GLN A 56 -7.12 -4.23 -9.63
CA GLN A 56 -7.85 -3.10 -10.22
C GLN A 56 -7.35 -2.77 -11.61
N GLU A 57 -6.03 -2.73 -11.81
CA GLU A 57 -5.44 -2.47 -13.12
C GLU A 57 -5.69 -3.62 -14.10
N LEU A 58 -5.69 -4.87 -13.63
CA LEU A 58 -6.08 -6.02 -14.46
C LEU A 58 -7.52 -5.86 -14.95
N VAL A 59 -8.47 -5.56 -14.06
CA VAL A 59 -9.88 -5.30 -14.44
C VAL A 59 -9.96 -4.14 -15.44
N ARG A 60 -9.24 -3.04 -15.20
CA ARG A 60 -9.21 -1.90 -16.12
C ARG A 60 -8.64 -2.26 -17.49
N GLY A 61 -7.66 -3.16 -17.55
CA GLY A 61 -7.10 -3.66 -18.81
C GLY A 61 -8.13 -4.37 -19.70
N TYR A 62 -9.23 -4.89 -19.13
CA TYR A 62 -10.34 -5.49 -19.87
C TYR A 62 -11.46 -4.49 -20.23
N LEU A 63 -11.41 -3.25 -19.72
CA LEU A 63 -12.37 -2.21 -20.07
C LEU A 63 -12.01 -1.57 -21.42
N PRO A 64 -13.01 -1.11 -22.21
CA PRO A 64 -12.77 -0.31 -23.41
C PRO A 64 -11.87 0.92 -23.14
N LYS A 65 -11.06 1.30 -24.12
CA LYS A 65 -10.07 2.41 -24.00
C LYS A 65 -10.67 3.78 -23.65
N GLU A 66 -11.98 3.93 -23.81
CA GLU A 66 -12.73 5.13 -23.45
C GLU A 66 -12.84 5.32 -21.93
N PHE A 67 -12.65 4.25 -21.15
CA PHE A 67 -12.62 4.27 -19.69
C PHE A 67 -11.22 4.62 -19.18
N THR A 68 -10.89 5.91 -19.22
CA THR A 68 -9.67 6.47 -18.61
C THR A 68 -9.70 6.41 -17.08
N ARG A 69 -8.53 6.53 -16.42
CA ARG A 69 -8.40 6.66 -14.95
C ARG A 69 -9.24 7.81 -14.36
N ASN A 70 -9.48 8.86 -15.15
CA ASN A 70 -10.30 10.00 -14.74
C ASN A 70 -11.80 9.68 -14.74
N SER A 71 -12.24 8.75 -15.59
CA SER A 71 -13.62 8.26 -15.65
C SER A 71 -13.89 7.06 -14.74
N PHE A 72 -12.86 6.26 -14.44
CA PHE A 72 -12.91 5.09 -13.55
C PHE A 72 -11.86 5.23 -12.42
N PRO A 73 -12.24 5.90 -11.31
CA PRO A 73 -11.36 6.07 -10.15
C PRO A 73 -10.90 4.71 -9.61
N ILE A 74 -9.75 4.69 -8.97
CA ILE A 74 -9.08 3.44 -8.60
C ILE A 74 -9.87 2.75 -7.47
N PHE A 75 -10.38 3.52 -6.50
CA PHE A 75 -11.08 2.98 -5.35
C PHE A 75 -12.60 3.03 -5.47
N ASP A 76 -13.13 3.54 -6.59
CA ASP A 76 -14.58 3.73 -6.77
C ASP A 76 -15.20 2.69 -7.74
N LEU A 77 -14.58 1.52 -7.87
CA LEU A 77 -15.16 0.31 -8.47
C LEU A 77 -16.27 -0.29 -7.58
N VAL A 78 -17.15 0.57 -7.07
CA VAL A 78 -18.33 0.17 -6.32
C VAL A 78 -19.54 0.67 -7.08
N ASN A 79 -20.32 -0.28 -7.60
CA ASN A 79 -21.63 -0.16 -8.24
C ASN A 79 -22.26 1.25 -8.17
N ARG A 80 -21.92 2.10 -9.13
CA ARG A 80 -22.82 3.18 -9.50
C ARG A 80 -23.60 2.69 -10.70
N ALA A 81 -24.87 2.37 -10.50
CA ALA A 81 -25.79 2.29 -11.62
C ALA A 81 -25.75 3.66 -12.34
N PRO A 82 -25.30 3.75 -13.60
CA PRO A 82 -25.44 5.00 -14.33
C PRO A 82 -26.94 5.19 -14.57
N SER A 83 -27.52 6.22 -13.95
CA SER A 83 -28.74 6.78 -14.52
C SER A 83 -28.35 7.40 -15.86
N VAL A 84 -29.18 7.14 -16.88
CA VAL A 84 -29.08 7.62 -18.26
C VAL A 84 -28.29 6.71 -19.23
N MET A 85 -29.02 5.70 -19.72
CA MET A 85 -29.28 5.41 -21.15
C MET A 85 -28.13 5.64 -22.14
N GLY A 86 -27.37 4.57 -22.44
CA GLY A 86 -26.40 4.57 -23.55
C GLY A 86 -25.43 3.39 -23.53
N PHE A 87 -25.87 2.22 -23.99
CA PHE A 87 -25.08 1.11 -24.56
C PHE A 87 -24.02 0.37 -23.68
N THR A 88 -24.36 -0.89 -23.34
CA THR A 88 -23.45 -2.07 -23.26
C THR A 88 -22.26 -2.09 -22.28
N LEU A 89 -22.40 -1.55 -21.06
CA LEU A 89 -21.62 -2.07 -19.91
C LEU A 89 -22.50 -2.38 -18.68
N TYR A 90 -23.82 -2.34 -18.88
CA TYR A 90 -24.83 -2.36 -17.82
C TYR A 90 -24.85 -3.68 -17.02
N HIS A 91 -24.39 -4.79 -17.60
CA HIS A 91 -24.52 -6.13 -17.00
C HIS A 91 -23.27 -6.67 -16.30
N ILE A 92 -22.15 -5.93 -16.27
CA ILE A 92 -20.94 -6.40 -15.56
C ILE A 92 -20.94 -5.94 -14.09
N PHE A 93 -21.61 -4.82 -13.77
CA PHE A 93 -21.58 -4.19 -12.44
C PHE A 93 -22.97 -3.89 -11.84
N THR A 94 -24.05 -4.45 -12.37
CA THR A 94 -25.33 -4.51 -11.64
C THR A 94 -25.54 -5.95 -11.18
N ARG A 95 -25.54 -6.19 -9.87
CA ARG A 95 -25.62 -7.53 -9.29
C ARG A 95 -26.73 -7.61 -8.24
N ALA A 96 -27.38 -8.77 -8.22
CA ALA A 96 -28.21 -9.23 -7.12
C ALA A 96 -27.40 -9.24 -5.80
N LYS A 97 -28.09 -9.12 -4.67
CA LYS A 97 -27.55 -8.81 -3.34
C LYS A 97 -26.42 -9.72 -2.78
N ASP A 98 -26.11 -10.86 -3.42
CA ASP A 98 -25.37 -11.95 -2.78
C ASP A 98 -24.05 -12.34 -3.48
N GLU A 99 -23.51 -11.47 -4.31
CA GLU A 99 -22.44 -11.85 -5.22
C GLU A 99 -21.17 -11.00 -4.93
N PRO A 100 -20.00 -11.62 -4.63
CA PRO A 100 -18.86 -10.94 -4.00
C PRO A 100 -18.30 -9.81 -4.87
N LEU A 101 -18.09 -8.63 -4.27
CA LEU A 101 -17.34 -7.54 -4.90
C LEU A 101 -15.93 -8.02 -5.20
N PHE A 102 -15.46 -7.77 -6.42
CA PHE A 102 -14.10 -8.15 -6.79
C PHE A 102 -13.06 -7.29 -6.04
N ILE A 103 -13.36 -6.00 -5.78
CA ILE A 103 -12.47 -5.03 -5.13
C ILE A 103 -13.26 -3.86 -4.49
N ASP A 104 -13.18 -3.67 -3.17
CA ASP A 104 -13.85 -2.58 -2.46
C ASP A 104 -12.84 -1.55 -1.87
N ARG A 105 -13.17 -0.25 -1.91
CA ARG A 105 -12.43 0.78 -1.14
C ARG A 105 -12.38 0.48 0.35
N THR A 106 -13.41 -0.18 0.87
CA THR A 106 -13.49 -0.59 2.27
C THR A 106 -12.33 -1.53 2.62
N ASP A 107 -11.89 -2.39 1.69
CA ASP A 107 -10.77 -3.30 1.91
C ASP A 107 -9.46 -2.53 2.15
N ILE A 108 -9.19 -1.51 1.33
CA ILE A 108 -7.99 -0.66 1.45
C ILE A 108 -8.00 0.08 2.78
N ILE A 109 -9.14 0.66 3.15
CA ILE A 109 -9.32 1.37 4.43
C ILE A 109 -9.11 0.40 5.59
N ASN A 110 -9.69 -0.81 5.53
CA ASN A 110 -9.58 -1.81 6.59
C ASN A 110 -8.15 -2.31 6.76
N ILE A 111 -7.45 -2.64 5.67
CA ILE A 111 -6.03 -3.06 5.72
C ILE A 111 -5.19 -2.01 6.46
N VAL A 112 -5.37 -0.72 6.14
CA VAL A 112 -4.61 0.36 6.76
C VAL A 112 -5.01 0.60 8.22
N LYS A 113 -6.31 0.51 8.56
CA LYS A 113 -6.80 0.68 9.94
C LYS A 113 -6.39 -0.45 10.87
N GLU A 114 -6.52 -1.69 10.42
CA GLU A 114 -6.15 -2.89 11.19
C GLU A 114 -4.64 -2.96 11.43
N ASN A 115 -3.84 -2.39 10.52
CA ASN A 115 -2.38 -2.39 10.59
C ASN A 115 -1.80 -0.99 10.79
N LYS A 116 -2.47 -0.14 11.59
CA LYS A 116 -2.05 1.25 11.84
C LYS A 116 -0.62 1.40 12.37
N GLU A 117 -0.14 0.44 13.14
CA GLU A 117 1.20 0.47 13.75
C GLU A 117 2.32 0.14 12.76
N LEU A 118 1.97 -0.55 11.67
CA LEU A 118 2.89 -0.97 10.62
C LEU A 118 2.83 -0.05 9.40
N SER A 119 1.70 0.62 9.19
CA SER A 119 1.47 1.57 8.10
C SER A 119 2.35 2.82 8.24
N SER A 120 2.75 3.41 7.11
CA SER A 120 3.44 4.71 7.16
C SER A 120 2.48 5.80 7.64
N HIS A 121 3.02 6.81 8.33
CA HIS A 121 2.23 7.99 8.73
C HIS A 121 1.61 8.71 7.52
N LEU A 122 2.30 8.70 6.37
CA LEU A 122 1.80 9.29 5.14
C LEU A 122 0.59 8.52 4.61
N LEU A 123 0.69 7.19 4.52
CA LEU A 123 -0.42 6.35 4.07
C LEU A 123 -1.65 6.52 4.97
N LEU A 124 -1.45 6.48 6.29
CA LEU A 124 -2.53 6.72 7.27
C LEU A 124 -3.22 8.07 7.03
N LYS A 125 -2.43 9.15 6.93
CA LYS A 125 -2.95 10.49 6.70
C LYS A 125 -3.79 10.56 5.42
N ARG A 126 -3.28 9.98 4.32
CA ARG A 126 -3.97 10.01 3.02
C ARG A 126 -5.25 9.19 3.02
N VAL A 127 -5.26 8.03 3.66
CA VAL A 127 -6.47 7.22 3.82
C VAL A 127 -7.52 7.95 4.67
N SER A 128 -7.12 8.58 5.78
CA SER A 128 -8.05 9.39 6.58
C SER A 128 -8.59 10.60 5.82
N GLU A 129 -7.75 11.29 5.05
CA GLU A 129 -8.16 12.39 4.16
C GLU A 129 -9.18 11.90 3.12
N TYR A 130 -8.92 10.74 2.51
CA TYR A 130 -9.85 10.11 1.57
C TYR A 130 -11.20 9.78 2.22
N GLU A 131 -11.22 9.19 3.42
CA GLU A 131 -12.46 8.90 4.15
C GLU A 131 -13.30 10.15 4.41
N VAL A 132 -12.66 11.25 4.82
CA VAL A 132 -13.34 12.53 5.06
C VAL A 132 -13.92 13.09 3.76
N LEU A 133 -13.17 13.02 2.65
CA LEU A 133 -13.65 13.49 1.34
C LEU A 133 -14.86 12.68 0.84
N ILE A 134 -14.85 11.36 1.05
CA ILE A 134 -15.98 10.49 0.73
C ILE A 134 -17.19 10.88 1.58
N TYR A 135 -17.02 11.08 2.89
CA TYR A 135 -18.09 11.51 3.78
C TYR A 135 -18.69 12.86 3.37
N ILE A 136 -17.84 13.87 3.08
CA ILE A 136 -18.28 15.18 2.61
C ILE A 136 -19.10 15.05 1.32
N ARG A 137 -18.61 14.25 0.35
CA ARG A 137 -19.32 14.01 -0.91
C ARG A 137 -20.70 13.39 -0.66
N GLU A 138 -20.80 12.41 0.22
CA GLU A 138 -22.09 11.79 0.57
C GLU A 138 -23.05 12.77 1.25
N CYS A 139 -22.55 13.63 2.14
CA CYS A 139 -23.36 14.67 2.78
C CYS A 139 -23.91 15.67 1.76
N ILE A 140 -23.10 16.11 0.78
CA ILE A 140 -23.55 17.03 -0.27
C ILE A 140 -24.65 16.38 -1.11
N LEU A 141 -24.46 15.13 -1.52
CA LEU A 141 -25.43 14.39 -2.33
C LEU A 141 -26.76 14.17 -1.62
N ARG A 142 -26.76 14.00 -0.29
CA ARG A 142 -27.99 13.80 0.51
C ARG A 142 -28.74 15.09 0.79
N ASN A 143 -28.02 16.19 1.04
CA ASN A 143 -28.60 17.41 1.61
C ASN A 143 -28.77 18.57 0.62
N SER A 144 -28.22 18.47 -0.59
CA SER A 144 -28.20 19.62 -1.51
C SER A 144 -28.39 19.17 -2.96
N ALA A 145 -29.65 19.13 -3.39
CA ALA A 145 -29.98 18.95 -4.80
C ALA A 145 -29.42 20.13 -5.61
N GLY A 146 -28.55 19.83 -6.60
CA GLY A 146 -27.99 20.82 -7.51
C GLY A 146 -26.67 21.48 -7.09
N VAL A 147 -26.06 21.08 -5.97
CA VAL A 147 -24.71 21.55 -5.61
C VAL A 147 -23.65 20.83 -6.43
N ASP A 148 -22.72 21.60 -6.98
CA ASP A 148 -21.59 21.07 -7.74
C ASP A 148 -20.65 20.25 -6.84
N VAL A 149 -20.60 18.95 -7.09
CA VAL A 149 -19.73 17.98 -6.39
C VAL A 149 -18.38 17.79 -7.09
N GLU A 150 -18.17 18.41 -8.26
CA GLU A 150 -16.97 18.23 -9.07
C GLU A 150 -15.68 18.67 -8.34
N PRO A 151 -15.65 19.74 -7.53
CA PRO A 151 -14.46 20.09 -6.75
C PRO A 151 -14.04 19.00 -5.75
N VAL A 152 -15.02 18.38 -5.08
CA VAL A 152 -14.77 17.29 -4.11
C VAL A 152 -14.33 16.03 -4.84
N LYS A 153 -14.97 15.71 -5.97
CA LYS A 153 -14.59 14.57 -6.82
C LYS A 153 -13.15 14.69 -7.33
N LYS A 154 -12.73 15.88 -7.77
CA LYS A 154 -11.34 16.14 -8.17
C LYS A 154 -10.36 15.93 -7.01
N HIS A 155 -10.71 16.39 -5.81
CA HIS A 155 -9.89 16.16 -4.61
C HIS A 155 -9.80 14.68 -4.25
N ILE A 156 -10.90 13.93 -4.35
CA ILE A 156 -10.91 12.47 -4.15
C ILE A 156 -9.90 11.82 -5.11
N GLN A 157 -9.97 12.12 -6.40
CA GLN A 157 -9.07 11.56 -7.42
C GLN A 157 -7.59 11.87 -7.16
N LEU A 158 -7.29 13.11 -6.74
CA LEU A 158 -5.94 13.50 -6.36
C LEU A 158 -5.44 12.71 -5.15
N THR A 159 -6.28 12.56 -4.13
CA THR A 159 -5.94 11.79 -2.93
C THR A 159 -5.77 10.31 -3.25
N GLU A 160 -6.60 9.72 -4.12
CA GLU A 160 -6.43 8.35 -4.59
C GLU A 160 -5.06 8.15 -5.24
N LYS A 161 -4.66 9.05 -6.16
CA LYS A 161 -3.35 8.98 -6.80
C LYS A 161 -2.22 9.00 -5.77
N LEU A 162 -2.30 9.86 -4.77
CA LEU A 162 -1.30 9.96 -3.70
C LEU A 162 -1.24 8.69 -2.84
N ILE A 163 -2.38 8.03 -2.59
CA ILE A 163 -2.43 6.75 -1.88
C ILE A 163 -1.74 5.66 -2.72
N VAL A 164 -2.05 5.60 -4.02
CA VAL A 164 -1.44 4.62 -4.92
C VAL A 164 0.08 4.80 -5.01
N ASP A 165 0.55 6.03 -5.18
CA ASP A 165 1.97 6.34 -5.24
C ASP A 165 2.68 5.90 -3.95
N GLU A 166 2.09 6.16 -2.77
CA GLU A 166 2.62 5.72 -1.48
C GLU A 166 2.66 4.18 -1.35
N ILE A 167 1.62 3.47 -1.82
CA ILE A 167 1.58 2.00 -1.80
C ILE A 167 2.69 1.44 -2.69
N VAL A 168 2.83 1.93 -3.93
CA VAL A 168 3.83 1.46 -4.88
C VAL A 168 5.24 1.74 -4.38
N LEU A 169 5.50 2.95 -3.87
CA LEU A 169 6.80 3.33 -3.32
C LEU A 169 7.14 2.51 -2.07
N GLY A 170 6.20 2.36 -1.15
CA GLY A 170 6.39 1.60 0.08
C GLY A 170 6.63 0.11 -0.19
N TYR A 171 5.90 -0.48 -1.14
CA TYR A 171 6.13 -1.85 -1.59
C TYR A 171 7.53 -2.02 -2.18
N LYS A 172 7.91 -1.20 -3.17
CA LYS A 172 9.23 -1.25 -3.81
C LYS A 172 10.36 -1.11 -2.80
N LYS A 173 10.26 -0.13 -1.90
CA LYS A 173 11.25 0.09 -0.85
C LYS A 173 11.44 -1.15 0.03
N LEU A 174 10.35 -1.79 0.44
CA LEU A 174 10.43 -2.98 1.29
C LEU A 174 11.02 -4.19 0.55
N ILE A 175 10.73 -4.36 -0.74
CA ILE A 175 11.37 -5.40 -1.58
C ILE A 175 12.90 -5.20 -1.62
N VAL A 176 13.35 -3.95 -1.83
CA VAL A 176 14.78 -3.58 -1.84
C VAL A 176 15.41 -3.83 -0.46
N ASP A 177 14.80 -3.30 0.61
CA ASP A 177 15.30 -3.41 1.98
C ASP A 177 15.41 -4.88 2.45
N LEU A 178 14.53 -5.75 1.97
CA LEU A 178 14.51 -7.17 2.27
C LEU A 178 15.33 -8.02 1.29
N LYS A 179 15.87 -7.42 0.22
CA LYS A 179 16.62 -8.10 -0.85
C LYS A 179 15.83 -9.23 -1.52
N LEU A 180 14.56 -8.97 -1.82
CA LEU A 180 13.66 -9.96 -2.46
C LEU A 180 13.67 -9.87 -4.00
N GLU A 181 14.52 -9.02 -4.59
CA GLU A 181 14.53 -8.72 -6.04
C GLU A 181 14.85 -9.93 -6.94
N GLU A 182 15.52 -10.96 -6.42
CA GLU A 182 15.87 -12.18 -7.17
C GLU A 182 14.76 -13.25 -7.16
N GLN A 183 13.69 -13.06 -6.37
CA GLN A 183 12.58 -14.01 -6.24
C GLN A 183 11.28 -13.42 -6.82
N ASP A 184 11.03 -13.78 -8.07
CA ASP A 184 9.74 -13.78 -8.78
C ASP A 184 9.13 -12.51 -9.41
N SER A 185 8.52 -12.84 -10.55
CA SER A 185 7.68 -12.13 -11.51
C SER A 185 6.46 -11.44 -10.91
N ILE A 186 6.67 -10.41 -10.08
CA ILE A 186 5.56 -9.54 -9.66
C ILE A 186 5.16 -8.68 -10.86
N ALA A 187 3.91 -8.82 -11.30
CA ALA A 187 3.31 -8.00 -12.36
C ALA A 187 3.57 -6.52 -12.04
N ARG A 188 4.52 -5.92 -12.78
CA ARG A 188 4.95 -4.56 -12.52
C ARG A 188 3.79 -3.64 -12.88
N ILE A 189 3.17 -3.04 -11.88
CA ILE A 189 2.25 -1.90 -12.08
C ILE A 189 2.89 -0.84 -13.00
N ASP A 190 4.23 -0.70 -12.98
CA ASP A 190 4.98 0.20 -13.88
C ASP A 190 4.72 -0.07 -15.38
N GLN A 191 4.49 -1.33 -15.78
CA GLN A 191 4.13 -1.66 -17.18
C GLN A 191 2.76 -1.10 -17.60
N PHE A 192 1.88 -0.84 -16.63
CA PHE A 192 0.59 -0.19 -16.84
C PHE A 192 0.70 1.34 -16.75
N TYR A 193 1.71 1.86 -16.06
CA TYR A 193 1.94 3.31 -15.86
C TYR A 193 2.62 3.99 -17.06
N GLU A 194 3.53 3.32 -17.78
CA GLU A 194 4.24 3.95 -18.92
C GLU A 194 3.44 3.95 -20.23
N LYS A 195 2.24 3.33 -20.26
CA LYS A 195 1.45 3.16 -21.49
C LYS A 195 0.23 4.09 -21.64
N ASN A 196 -0.04 5.00 -20.71
CA ASN A 196 -1.18 5.93 -20.80
C ASN A 196 -0.85 7.35 -20.33
#